data_AF-A0A958B2I2-F1
#
_entry.id   AF-A0A958B2I2-F1
#
_cell.length_a   1.000
_cell.length_b   1.000
_cell.length_c   1.000
_cell.angle_alpha   90.00
_cell.angle_beta   90.00
_cell.angle_gamma   90.00
#
_symmetry.space_group_name_H-M   'P 1'
#
loop_
_entity.id
_entity.type
_entity.pdbx_description
1 polymer ?
#
loop_
_entity_poly.entity_id
_entity_poly.type
_entity_poly.pdbx_seq_one_letter_code
_entity_poly.pdbx_strand_id
1 'polypeptide(L)'
;GNIMKFTEGAFRSWGYKVAAEEFGGQPLDGGPWQVLPGGLIVKDVIADAMLQQILTRPAEYDIIATLNLNGDYISDALAAQVGGIGIAPGANINYVTGRAIFEATHGTAPKYAGQDKVNPSSVILSGEMMLRHMGWTEAAELIVSATEKTLSQKVVTYDFARLMEGATKVKCSEFGQALIGNM
;
A
#
# COMPACT_ATOMS: atom_id res chain seq x y z
N GLY A 1 -1.98 14.08 17.32
CA GLY A 1 -1.01 14.96 18.01
C GLY A 1 -1.58 16.06 18.91
N ASN A 2 -2.83 16.53 18.71
CA ASN A 2 -3.49 17.51 19.60
C ASN A 2 -3.73 16.96 21.02
N ILE A 3 -4.05 15.67 21.15
CA ILE A 3 -4.23 14.96 22.43
C ILE A 3 -2.90 14.38 22.92
N MET A 4 -2.30 13.47 22.15
CA MET A 4 -1.00 12.86 22.45
C MET A 4 0.17 13.78 22.04
N LYS A 5 0.35 14.86 22.80
CA LYS A 5 1.27 15.96 22.44
C LYS A 5 2.74 15.56 22.39
N PHE A 6 3.20 14.73 23.33
CA PHE A 6 4.62 14.42 23.50
C PHE A 6 5.08 13.14 22.77
N THR A 7 4.16 12.43 22.13
CA THR A 7 4.47 11.26 21.29
C THR A 7 4.09 11.55 19.84
N GLU A 8 2.81 11.58 19.49
CA GLU A 8 2.38 11.90 18.12
C GLU A 8 2.67 13.35 17.72
N GLY A 9 2.48 14.30 18.64
CA GLY A 9 2.85 15.70 18.38
C GLY A 9 4.35 15.88 18.20
N ALA A 10 5.17 15.06 18.88
CA ALA A 10 6.62 15.01 18.68
C ALA A 10 6.98 14.39 17.33
N PHE A 11 6.34 13.28 16.93
CA PHE A 11 6.49 12.67 15.60
C PHE A 11 6.32 13.69 14.47
N ARG A 12 5.21 14.45 14.48
CA ARG A 12 4.96 15.51 13.50
C ARG A 12 6.08 16.56 13.51
N SER A 13 6.45 17.04 14.70
CA SER A 13 7.46 18.10 14.84
C SER A 13 8.84 17.64 14.36
N TRP A 14 9.22 16.40 14.65
CA TRP A 14 10.47 15.81 14.18
C TRP A 14 10.45 15.55 12.67
N GLY A 15 9.32 15.12 12.10
CA GLY A 15 9.18 14.96 10.65
C GLY A 15 9.42 16.26 9.87
N TYR A 16 8.82 17.37 10.32
CA TYR A 16 9.09 18.70 9.73
C TYR A 16 10.53 19.17 9.94
N LYS A 17 11.16 18.78 11.06
CA LYS A 17 12.57 19.10 11.31
C LYS A 17 13.48 18.36 10.33
N VAL A 18 13.25 17.07 10.10
CA VAL A 18 13.97 16.27 9.09
C VAL A 18 13.78 16.86 7.69
N ALA A 19 12.54 17.19 7.31
CA ALA A 19 12.25 17.83 6.03
C ALA A 19 13.05 19.14 5.83
N ALA A 20 13.15 19.98 6.86
CA ALA A 20 13.92 21.22 6.81
C ALA A 20 15.44 20.99 6.80
N GLU A 21 15.96 20.18 7.74
CA GLU A 21 17.40 20.05 7.99
C GLU A 21 18.11 19.15 6.98
N GLU A 22 17.46 18.08 6.53
CA GLU A 22 18.07 17.09 5.64
C GLU A 22 17.68 17.28 4.18
N PHE A 23 16.48 17.85 3.93
CA PHE A 23 15.94 18.00 2.58
C PHE A 23 15.69 19.44 2.16
N GLY A 24 16.02 20.44 2.99
CA GLY A 24 15.94 21.86 2.64
C GLY A 24 14.53 22.43 2.58
N GLY A 25 13.56 21.81 3.25
CA GLY A 25 12.17 22.26 3.31
C GLY A 25 12.02 23.69 3.83
N GLN A 26 11.22 24.50 3.12
CA GLN A 26 10.89 25.88 3.50
C GLN A 26 9.41 26.03 3.83
N PRO A 27 9.01 26.91 4.76
CA PRO A 27 7.60 27.13 5.06
C PRO A 27 6.80 27.53 3.82
N LEU A 28 5.71 26.81 3.55
CA LEU A 28 4.71 27.13 2.54
C LEU A 28 3.71 28.12 3.15
N ASP A 29 3.51 29.29 2.52
CA ASP A 29 2.55 30.32 2.94
C ASP A 29 2.63 30.75 4.42
N GLY A 30 3.83 30.70 5.01
CA GLY A 30 4.04 31.02 6.43
C GLY A 30 3.90 29.83 7.40
N GLY A 31 3.69 28.61 6.88
CA GLY A 31 3.64 27.36 7.64
C GLY A 31 2.23 26.96 8.11
N PRO A 32 2.06 25.77 8.72
CA PRO A 32 3.12 24.85 9.15
C PRO A 32 3.64 23.91 8.05
N TRP A 33 2.98 23.85 6.89
CA TRP A 33 3.42 23.02 5.78
C TRP A 33 4.74 23.51 5.22
N GLN A 34 5.49 22.61 4.60
CA GLN A 34 6.77 22.93 3.97
C GLN A 34 6.76 22.50 2.51
N VAL A 35 7.53 23.21 1.69
CA VAL A 35 7.85 22.81 0.32
C VAL A 35 9.33 22.45 0.23
N LEU A 36 9.61 21.25 -0.26
CA LEU A 36 10.97 20.79 -0.54
C LEU A 36 11.46 21.31 -1.89
N PRO A 37 12.78 21.37 -2.13
CA PRO A 37 13.34 21.52 -3.47
C PRO A 37 12.73 20.49 -4.42
N GLY A 38 12.22 20.94 -5.57
CA GLY A 38 11.47 20.09 -6.51
C GLY A 38 9.96 20.12 -6.35
N GLY A 39 9.43 20.84 -5.35
CA GLY A 39 7.99 21.14 -5.23
C GLY A 39 7.17 20.14 -4.43
N LEU A 40 7.80 19.13 -3.80
CA LEU A 40 7.10 18.20 -2.92
C LEU A 40 6.62 18.94 -1.66
N ILE A 41 5.32 18.84 -1.36
CA ILE A 41 4.73 19.46 -0.16
C ILE A 41 4.74 18.45 0.99
N VAL A 42 5.40 18.81 2.08
CA VAL A 42 5.32 18.11 3.36
C VAL A 42 4.22 18.78 4.19
N LYS A 43 3.18 18.01 4.50
CA LYS A 43 2.00 18.47 5.25
C LYS A 43 1.60 17.49 6.33
N ASP A 44 0.76 17.92 7.26
CA ASP A 44 0.19 17.09 8.32
C ASP A 44 -1.33 17.22 8.43
N VAL A 45 -1.95 16.16 8.97
CA VAL A 45 -3.38 16.07 9.26
C VAL A 45 -3.57 15.22 10.52
N ILE A 46 -4.56 15.54 11.34
CA ILE A 46 -4.88 14.72 12.52
C ILE A 46 -5.51 13.41 12.08
N ALA A 47 -5.19 12.30 12.74
CA ALA A 47 -5.56 10.95 12.31
C ALA A 47 -7.08 10.74 12.12
N ASP A 48 -7.92 11.33 12.99
CA ASP A 48 -9.37 11.26 12.87
C ASP A 48 -9.90 11.97 11.61
N ALA A 49 -9.37 13.14 11.30
CA ALA A 49 -9.64 13.86 10.06
C ALA A 49 -9.06 13.13 8.85
N MET A 50 -7.89 12.49 8.98
CA MET A 50 -7.28 11.71 7.90
C MET A 50 -8.19 10.58 7.46
N LEU A 51 -8.77 9.82 8.40
CA LEU A 51 -9.71 8.74 8.09
C LEU A 51 -10.97 9.22 7.36
N GLN A 52 -11.37 10.49 7.52
CA GLN A 52 -12.45 11.10 6.74
C GLN A 52 -11.97 11.59 5.36
N GLN A 53 -10.75 12.14 5.29
CA GLN A 53 -10.21 12.74 4.08
C GLN A 53 -9.73 11.69 3.07
N ILE A 54 -9.27 10.51 3.50
CA ILE A 54 -8.99 9.41 2.55
C ILE A 54 -10.24 9.00 1.77
N LEU A 55 -11.44 9.14 2.35
CA LEU A 55 -12.70 8.87 1.65
C LEU A 55 -13.16 10.06 0.79
N THR A 56 -13.10 11.27 1.33
CA THR A 56 -13.73 12.46 0.71
C THR A 56 -12.81 13.23 -0.24
N ARG A 57 -11.49 13.12 -0.04
CA ARG A 57 -10.43 13.86 -0.73
C ARG A 57 -9.18 12.98 -0.99
N PRO A 58 -9.31 11.73 -1.49
CA PRO A 58 -8.17 10.83 -1.66
C PRO A 58 -7.08 11.41 -2.57
N ALA A 59 -7.45 12.16 -3.61
CA ALA A 59 -6.53 12.77 -4.57
C ALA A 59 -5.63 13.88 -3.97
N GLU A 60 -5.90 14.34 -2.75
CA GLU A 60 -5.03 15.30 -2.07
C GLU A 60 -3.81 14.64 -1.40
N TYR A 61 -3.72 13.31 -1.38
CA TYR A 61 -2.68 12.56 -0.67
C TYR A 61 -1.91 11.63 -1.61
N ASP A 62 -0.65 11.43 -1.29
CA ASP A 62 0.27 10.55 -2.03
C ASP A 62 1.01 9.67 -1.02
N ILE A 63 2.19 10.11 -0.54
CA ILE A 63 2.97 9.40 0.48
C ILE A 63 2.46 9.74 1.88
N ILE A 64 2.23 8.73 2.71
CA ILE A 64 1.82 8.87 4.12
C ILE A 64 2.94 8.35 5.04
N ALA A 65 3.41 9.21 5.94
CA ALA A 65 4.28 8.82 7.05
C ALA A 65 3.51 8.93 8.37
N THR A 66 3.46 7.85 9.15
CA THR A 66 2.72 7.82 10.41
C THR A 66 3.33 6.85 11.43
N LEU A 67 2.78 6.82 12.65
CA LEU A 67 3.21 5.92 13.72
C LEU A 67 2.58 4.53 13.53
N ASN A 68 3.18 3.52 14.15
CA ASN A 68 2.80 2.11 14.02
C ASN A 68 1.28 1.85 14.07
N LEU A 69 0.61 2.25 15.17
CA LEU A 69 -0.84 2.02 15.33
C LEU A 69 -1.70 2.76 14.29
N ASN A 70 -1.35 4.01 13.97
CA ASN A 70 -2.09 4.76 12.95
C ASN A 70 -1.84 4.18 11.56
N GLY A 71 -0.65 3.61 11.32
CA GLY A 71 -0.28 2.92 10.09
C GLY A 71 -1.17 1.71 9.87
N ASP A 72 -1.29 0.84 10.87
CA ASP A 72 -2.18 -0.33 10.88
C ASP A 72 -3.61 0.05 10.48
N TYR A 73 -4.20 1.05 11.14
CA TYR A 73 -5.58 1.46 10.87
C TYR A 73 -5.76 2.11 9.50
N ILE A 74 -4.83 2.98 9.09
CA ILE A 74 -4.94 3.69 7.80
C ILE A 74 -4.71 2.74 6.64
N SER A 75 -3.74 1.82 6.73
CA SER A 75 -3.46 0.88 5.64
C SER A 75 -4.65 -0.05 5.37
N ASP A 76 -5.28 -0.57 6.43
CA ASP A 76 -6.46 -1.42 6.29
C ASP A 76 -7.67 -0.64 5.74
N ALA A 77 -7.88 0.59 6.22
CA ALA A 77 -8.95 1.46 5.71
C ALA A 77 -8.78 1.75 4.21
N LEU A 78 -7.56 2.08 3.77
CA LEU A 78 -7.24 2.32 2.37
C LEU A 78 -7.37 1.06 1.51
N ALA A 79 -6.87 -0.09 1.99
CA ALA A 79 -7.01 -1.37 1.29
C ALA A 79 -8.48 -1.74 1.10
N ALA A 80 -9.32 -1.56 2.13
CA ALA A 80 -10.76 -1.78 2.03
C ALA A 80 -11.42 -0.81 1.04
N GLN A 81 -11.04 0.47 1.06
CA GLN A 81 -11.61 1.52 0.20
C GLN A 81 -11.46 1.20 -1.29
N VAL A 82 -10.34 0.61 -1.71
CA VAL A 82 -10.09 0.23 -3.11
C VAL A 82 -10.55 -1.18 -3.45
N GLY A 83 -11.23 -1.88 -2.52
CA GLY A 83 -11.62 -3.28 -2.67
C GLY A 83 -10.45 -4.26 -2.63
N GLY A 84 -9.30 -3.82 -2.13
CA GLY A 84 -8.02 -4.51 -2.19
C GLY A 84 -7.64 -5.32 -0.94
N ILE A 85 -8.55 -5.54 0.00
CA ILE A 85 -8.24 -6.22 1.29
C ILE A 85 -7.58 -7.60 1.13
N GLY A 86 -7.88 -8.32 0.04
CA GLY A 86 -7.29 -9.64 -0.26
C GLY A 86 -6.02 -9.59 -1.11
N ILE A 87 -5.63 -8.40 -1.59
CA ILE A 87 -4.53 -8.24 -2.56
C ILE A 87 -3.50 -7.18 -2.15
N ALA A 88 -3.69 -6.49 -1.02
CA ALA A 88 -2.76 -5.48 -0.55
C ALA A 88 -1.36 -6.09 -0.34
N PRO A 89 -0.29 -5.54 -0.94
CA PRO A 89 1.07 -5.99 -0.70
C PRO A 89 1.65 -5.34 0.58
N GLY A 90 2.74 -5.91 1.09
CA GLY A 90 3.39 -5.46 2.31
C GLY A 90 4.87 -5.80 2.38
N ALA A 91 5.64 -4.89 2.98
CA ALA A 91 7.08 -5.06 3.21
C ALA A 91 7.50 -4.44 4.55
N ASN A 92 8.39 -5.15 5.25
CA ASN A 92 9.06 -4.69 6.46
C ASN A 92 10.54 -4.49 6.11
N ILE A 93 11.00 -3.24 6.09
CA ILE A 93 12.32 -2.90 5.55
C ILE A 93 13.13 -2.13 6.59
N ASN A 94 14.36 -2.59 6.82
CA ASN A 94 15.39 -1.80 7.48
C ASN A 94 16.35 -1.25 6.41
N TYR A 95 16.12 0.00 5.99
CA TYR A 95 16.90 0.66 4.94
C TYR A 95 18.39 0.90 5.31
N VAL A 96 18.75 0.87 6.59
CA VAL A 96 20.15 1.04 7.04
C VAL A 96 20.96 -0.24 6.85
N THR A 97 20.37 -1.40 7.15
CA THR A 97 21.03 -2.71 7.05
C THR A 97 20.78 -3.42 5.73
N GLY A 98 19.82 -2.92 4.92
CA GLY A 98 19.37 -3.57 3.69
C GLY A 98 18.54 -4.85 3.91
N ARG A 99 18.14 -5.16 5.16
CA ARG A 99 17.30 -6.33 5.46
C ARG A 99 15.84 -6.01 5.18
N ALA A 100 15.18 -6.86 4.41
CA ALA A 100 13.77 -6.71 4.06
C ALA A 100 13.03 -8.05 4.14
N ILE A 101 11.78 -8.01 4.60
CA ILE A 101 10.83 -9.13 4.57
C ILE A 101 9.58 -8.66 3.82
N PHE A 102 9.21 -9.38 2.77
CA PHE A 102 8.01 -9.14 1.98
C PHE A 102 6.98 -10.22 2.33
N GLU A 103 5.74 -9.82 2.61
CA GLU A 103 4.75 -10.73 3.21
C GLU A 103 3.35 -10.55 2.63
N ALA A 104 2.52 -11.59 2.74
CA ALA A 104 1.09 -11.43 2.55
C ALA A 104 0.52 -10.65 3.75
N THR A 105 -0.38 -9.69 3.49
CA THR A 105 -0.95 -8.81 4.51
C THR A 105 -2.26 -9.33 5.10
N HIS A 106 -2.88 -10.31 4.43
CA HIS A 106 -4.11 -10.93 4.91
C HIS A 106 -3.85 -12.07 5.91
N GLY A 107 -4.85 -12.39 6.72
CA GLY A 107 -4.81 -13.53 7.64
C GLY A 107 -4.76 -14.91 6.94
N THR A 108 -4.62 -15.97 7.74
CA THR A 108 -4.37 -17.34 7.27
C THR A 108 -5.57 -18.05 6.63
N ALA A 109 -6.79 -17.56 6.84
CA ALA A 109 -8.04 -18.10 6.31
C ALA A 109 -8.14 -19.66 6.35
N PRO A 110 -8.01 -20.30 7.53
CA PRO A 110 -7.80 -21.75 7.66
C PRO A 110 -8.91 -22.61 7.05
N LYS A 111 -10.14 -22.08 6.99
CA LYS A 111 -11.29 -22.71 6.32
C LYS A 111 -11.09 -23.02 4.83
N TYR A 112 -10.10 -22.42 4.18
CA TYR A 112 -9.77 -22.64 2.76
C TYR A 112 -8.40 -23.29 2.54
N ALA A 113 -7.72 -23.71 3.62
CA ALA A 113 -6.43 -24.37 3.51
C ALA A 113 -6.52 -25.65 2.66
N GLY A 114 -5.59 -25.81 1.70
CA GLY A 114 -5.52 -26.96 0.81
C GLY A 114 -6.61 -27.03 -0.27
N GLN A 115 -7.48 -26.02 -0.39
CA GLN A 115 -8.61 -26.05 -1.34
C GLN A 115 -8.32 -25.40 -2.69
N ASP A 116 -7.11 -24.89 -2.92
CA ASP A 116 -6.71 -24.22 -4.17
C ASP A 116 -7.69 -23.11 -4.60
N LYS A 117 -8.11 -22.28 -3.64
CA LYS A 117 -9.24 -21.36 -3.81
C LYS A 117 -8.92 -19.89 -3.54
N VAL A 118 -8.01 -19.63 -2.62
CA VAL A 118 -7.70 -18.28 -2.13
C VAL A 118 -7.02 -17.44 -3.21
N ASN A 119 -7.10 -16.12 -3.07
CA ASN A 119 -6.44 -15.17 -3.96
C ASN A 119 -4.94 -15.07 -3.60
N PRO A 120 -4.01 -15.38 -4.52
CA PRO A 120 -2.57 -15.28 -4.24
C PRO A 120 -2.01 -13.86 -4.45
N SER A 121 -2.84 -12.88 -4.86
CA SER A 121 -2.32 -11.58 -5.32
C SER A 121 -1.56 -10.81 -4.25
N SER A 122 -1.94 -10.90 -2.97
CA SER A 122 -1.19 -10.20 -1.90
C SER A 122 0.27 -10.63 -1.86
N VAL A 123 0.55 -11.95 -1.84
CA VAL A 123 1.94 -12.44 -1.83
C VAL A 123 2.65 -12.21 -3.16
N ILE A 124 1.93 -12.26 -4.29
CA ILE A 124 2.50 -11.97 -5.61
C ILE A 124 2.93 -10.50 -5.72
N LEU A 125 2.09 -9.57 -5.28
CA LEU A 125 2.39 -8.14 -5.30
C LEU A 125 3.44 -7.77 -4.23
N SER A 126 3.51 -8.47 -3.10
CA SER A 126 4.66 -8.35 -2.20
C SER A 126 5.95 -8.87 -2.84
N GLY A 127 5.85 -9.91 -3.69
CA GLY A 127 6.95 -10.38 -4.54
C GLY A 127 7.36 -9.36 -5.61
N GLU A 128 6.41 -8.61 -6.17
CA GLU A 128 6.70 -7.46 -7.04
C GLU A 128 7.54 -6.41 -6.30
N MET A 129 7.13 -6.03 -5.08
CA MET A 129 7.90 -5.09 -4.24
C MET A 129 9.31 -5.62 -3.96
N MET A 130 9.45 -6.94 -3.74
CA MET A 130 10.75 -7.58 -3.54
C MET A 130 11.65 -7.45 -4.77
N LEU A 131 11.13 -7.76 -5.96
CA LEU A 131 11.88 -7.62 -7.21
C LEU A 131 12.32 -6.18 -7.44
N ARG A 132 11.42 -5.22 -7.19
CA ARG A 132 11.72 -3.79 -7.27
C ARG A 132 12.80 -3.38 -6.28
N HIS A 133 12.76 -3.88 -5.04
CA HIS A 133 13.79 -3.64 -4.03
C HIS A 133 15.17 -4.23 -4.41
N MET A 134 15.19 -5.35 -5.15
CA MET A 134 16.40 -5.96 -5.69
C MET A 134 16.95 -5.25 -6.93
N GLY A 135 16.24 -4.23 -7.44
CA GLY A 135 16.58 -3.52 -8.68
C GLY A 135 16.17 -4.25 -9.96
N TRP A 136 15.34 -5.30 -9.87
CA TRP A 136 14.82 -6.04 -11.03
C TRP A 136 13.49 -5.43 -11.49
N THR A 137 13.55 -4.17 -11.92
CA THR A 137 12.38 -3.34 -12.22
C THR A 137 11.53 -3.87 -13.36
N GLU A 138 12.15 -4.42 -14.40
CA GLU A 138 11.46 -4.96 -15.57
C GLU A 138 10.61 -6.18 -15.20
N ALA A 139 11.13 -7.05 -14.32
CA ALA A 139 10.39 -8.21 -13.81
C ALA A 139 9.23 -7.78 -12.92
N ALA A 140 9.43 -6.75 -12.09
CA ALA A 140 8.37 -6.17 -11.26
C ALA A 140 7.24 -5.59 -12.12
N GLU A 141 7.57 -4.82 -13.17
CA GLU A 141 6.60 -4.24 -14.11
C GLU A 141 5.79 -5.30 -14.86
N LEU A 142 6.41 -6.43 -15.25
CA LEU A 142 5.67 -7.55 -15.85
C LEU A 142 4.59 -8.10 -14.92
N ILE A 143 4.87 -8.22 -13.62
CA ILE A 143 3.87 -8.69 -12.63
C ILE A 143 2.70 -7.71 -12.53
N VAL A 144 2.99 -6.40 -12.45
CA VAL A 144 1.94 -5.37 -12.39
C VAL A 144 1.06 -5.42 -13.64
N SER A 145 1.68 -5.34 -14.83
CA SER A 145 0.98 -5.40 -16.12
C SER A 145 0.13 -6.66 -16.27
N ALA A 146 0.68 -7.83 -15.93
CA ALA A 146 -0.05 -9.09 -16.01
C ALA A 146 -1.24 -9.12 -15.03
N THR A 147 -1.09 -8.56 -13.84
CA THR A 147 -2.15 -8.46 -12.83
C THR A 147 -3.27 -7.54 -13.31
N GLU A 148 -2.95 -6.34 -13.79
CA GLU A 148 -3.92 -5.40 -14.36
C GLU A 148 -4.70 -6.03 -15.52
N LYS A 149 -3.98 -6.66 -16.47
CA LYS A 149 -4.58 -7.33 -17.62
C LYS A 149 -5.51 -8.47 -17.20
N THR A 150 -5.08 -9.33 -16.29
CA THR A 150 -5.87 -10.49 -15.83
C THR A 150 -7.14 -10.07 -15.08
N LEU A 151 -7.03 -9.05 -14.21
CA LEU A 151 -8.19 -8.48 -13.52
C LEU A 151 -9.17 -7.81 -14.50
N SER A 152 -8.66 -7.09 -15.52
CA SER A 152 -9.50 -6.45 -16.55
C SER A 152 -10.29 -7.47 -17.40
N GLN A 153 -9.72 -8.66 -17.61
CA GLN A 153 -10.36 -9.78 -18.30
C GLN A 153 -11.41 -10.50 -17.42
N LYS A 154 -11.55 -10.09 -16.15
CA LYS A 154 -12.43 -10.72 -15.15
C LYS A 154 -12.13 -12.21 -14.92
N VAL A 155 -10.91 -12.65 -15.20
CA VAL A 155 -10.43 -13.99 -14.83
C VAL A 155 -9.87 -13.91 -13.43
N VAL A 156 -10.65 -14.31 -12.43
CA VAL A 156 -10.36 -13.99 -11.03
C VAL A 156 -10.72 -15.12 -10.06
N THR A 157 -10.15 -15.09 -8.87
CA THR A 157 -10.49 -16.02 -7.79
C THR A 157 -11.87 -15.72 -7.18
N TYR A 158 -12.36 -16.62 -6.33
CA TYR A 158 -13.75 -16.62 -5.85
C TYR A 158 -14.18 -15.31 -5.13
N ASP A 159 -13.24 -14.64 -4.48
CA ASP A 159 -13.41 -13.44 -3.68
C ASP A 159 -13.80 -12.23 -4.52
N PHE A 160 -13.20 -12.08 -5.71
CA PHE A 160 -13.61 -11.10 -6.72
C PHE A 160 -14.80 -11.59 -7.54
N ALA A 161 -14.80 -12.87 -7.96
CA ALA A 161 -15.83 -13.40 -8.85
C ALA A 161 -17.25 -13.22 -8.31
N ARG A 162 -17.44 -13.28 -6.98
CA ARG A 162 -18.75 -13.08 -6.33
C ARG A 162 -19.23 -11.62 -6.29
N LEU A 163 -18.36 -10.66 -6.61
CA LEU A 163 -18.63 -9.21 -6.62
C LEU A 163 -18.69 -8.64 -8.04
N MET A 164 -18.46 -9.47 -9.06
CA MET A 164 -18.36 -9.04 -10.46
C MET A 164 -19.37 -9.76 -11.33
N GLU A 165 -20.07 -9.02 -12.19
CA GLU A 165 -20.92 -9.62 -13.22
C GLU A 165 -20.06 -10.12 -14.39
N GLY A 166 -20.34 -11.35 -14.85
CA GLY A 166 -19.65 -11.96 -15.99
C GLY A 166 -18.20 -12.38 -15.72
N ALA A 167 -17.80 -12.59 -14.46
CA ALA A 167 -16.45 -13.05 -14.14
C ALA A 167 -16.25 -14.55 -14.39
N THR A 168 -15.07 -14.91 -14.89
CA THR A 168 -14.60 -16.28 -14.97
C THR A 168 -13.89 -16.63 -13.67
N LYS A 169 -14.58 -17.38 -12.80
CA LYS A 169 -14.01 -17.84 -11.52
C LYS A 169 -13.00 -18.96 -11.76
N VAL A 170 -11.76 -18.74 -11.33
CA VAL A 170 -10.66 -19.72 -11.39
C VAL A 170 -10.15 -20.09 -9.99
N LYS A 171 -9.39 -21.19 -9.91
CA LYS A 171 -8.64 -21.60 -8.71
C LYS A 171 -7.44 -20.69 -8.44
N CYS A 172 -6.82 -20.84 -7.27
CA CYS A 172 -5.59 -20.13 -6.91
C CYS A 172 -4.46 -20.42 -7.92
N SER A 173 -4.20 -21.70 -8.19
CA SER A 173 -3.21 -22.16 -9.16
C SER A 173 -3.48 -21.67 -10.59
N GLU A 174 -4.75 -21.76 -11.01
CA GLU A 174 -5.22 -21.32 -12.32
C GLU A 174 -5.10 -19.80 -12.50
N PHE A 175 -5.34 -19.01 -11.45
CA PHE A 175 -5.10 -17.57 -11.47
C PHE A 175 -3.61 -17.26 -11.66
N GLY A 176 -2.71 -17.99 -10.98
CA GLY A 176 -1.27 -17.90 -11.23
C GLY A 176 -0.89 -18.19 -12.68
N GLN A 177 -1.50 -19.21 -13.31
CA GLN A 177 -1.29 -19.49 -14.73
C GLN A 177 -1.85 -18.42 -15.65
N ALA A 178 -3.00 -17.82 -15.30
CA ALA A 178 -3.59 -16.72 -16.06
C ALA A 178 -2.67 -15.48 -16.03
N LEU A 179 -2.05 -15.18 -14.89
CA LEU A 179 -1.03 -14.13 -14.78
C LEU A 179 0.15 -14.42 -15.70
N ILE A 180 0.73 -15.62 -15.63
CA ILE A 180 1.86 -16.02 -16.48
C ILE A 180 1.52 -15.91 -17.98
N GLY A 181 0.32 -16.36 -18.38
CA GLY A 181 -0.14 -16.24 -19.77
C GLY A 181 -0.39 -14.80 -20.24
N ASN A 182 -0.45 -13.85 -19.32
CA ASN A 182 -0.66 -12.43 -19.59
C ASN A 182 0.62 -11.57 -19.48
N MET A 183 1.75 -12.16 -19.07
CA MET A 183 3.10 -11.56 -19.18
C MET A 183 3.57 -11.55 -20.63
#